data_AF-A0ABD0M2U3-F1
#
_entry.id   AF-A0ABD0M2U3-F1
#
_cell.length_a   1.000
_cell.length_b   1.000
_cell.length_c   1.000
_cell.angle_alpha   90.00
_cell.angle_beta   90.00
_cell.angle_gamma   90.00
#
_symmetry.space_group_name_H-M   'P 1'
#
loop_
_entity.id
_entity.type
_entity.pdbx_description
1 polymer ?
#
loop_
_entity_poly.entity_id
_entity_poly.type
_entity_poly.pdbx_seq_one_letter_code
_entity_poly.pdbx_strand_id
1 'polypeptide(L)'
;MGLSLITISCFTIAAIAAAAQHTRNSETFETSLYAAIEHGIDDRLAASRDKGVAPKDALPIFSVQNHNGKNYVRNPDCWAADLDLTSISPWNSNGRNRKAGTLVSPRHAVWARHYNIPVNSTLRFVARDGTVVDRRITATRYVDAHGGSGFYGRDNVVGVLDRDVPASISFAKVMPHTLLTLQPPWDVRLPVLSTDFEEKALVTDFFRYSNRSISLRSPYTSSPRHDYYERKITGDSGGAGGGTNLIYHYDDINRIMTQLGGGYQLTEVDLSRFLGQGEALPTTVG
;
A
#
# COMPACT_ATOMS: atom_id res chain seq x y z
N MET A 1 -24.72 16.68 -9.87
CA MET A 1 -24.03 15.43 -10.28
C MET A 1 -22.59 15.45 -9.79
N GLY A 2 -22.38 15.38 -8.49
CA GLY A 2 -21.04 15.41 -7.90
C GLY A 2 -21.07 14.69 -6.57
N LEU A 3 -20.41 13.54 -6.51
CA LEU A 3 -20.09 12.79 -5.29
C LEU A 3 -18.91 11.88 -5.63
N SER A 4 -17.73 12.49 -5.74
CA SER A 4 -16.44 11.78 -5.72
C SER A 4 -16.13 11.42 -4.27
N LEU A 5 -16.66 10.29 -3.79
CA LEU A 5 -16.33 9.71 -2.49
C LEU A 5 -15.17 8.74 -2.70
N ILE A 6 -13.97 9.24 -2.44
CA ILE A 6 -12.72 8.50 -2.51
C ILE A 6 -12.38 8.07 -1.08
N THR A 7 -12.27 6.77 -0.83
CA THR A 7 -11.84 6.30 0.50
C THR A 7 -10.91 5.08 0.39
N ILE A 8 -9.88 5.12 1.24
CA ILE A 8 -8.91 4.10 1.66
C ILE A 8 -7.78 3.73 0.70
N SER A 9 -6.65 4.36 1.01
CA SER A 9 -5.30 3.89 0.79
C SER A 9 -4.89 2.80 1.79
N CYS A 10 -5.39 1.57 1.61
CA CYS A 10 -4.77 0.37 2.22
C CYS A 10 -3.31 0.19 1.75
N PHE A 11 -2.88 0.98 0.77
CA PHE A 11 -1.64 0.83 0.02
C PHE A 11 -0.53 1.79 0.46
N THR A 12 -0.80 2.78 1.32
CA THR A 12 0.24 3.73 1.75
C THR A 12 1.30 3.07 2.63
N ILE A 13 0.99 1.91 3.20
CA ILE A 13 1.88 1.27 4.15
C ILE A 13 3.00 0.47 3.44
N ALA A 14 2.78 -0.05 2.23
CA ALA A 14 3.82 -0.78 1.50
C ALA A 14 4.90 0.16 0.90
N ALA A 15 4.59 1.45 0.70
CA ALA A 15 5.49 2.40 0.06
C ALA A 15 6.60 2.94 0.97
N ILE A 16 6.33 3.13 2.27
CA ILE A 16 7.33 3.69 3.20
C ILE A 16 8.44 2.66 3.53
N ALA A 17 8.10 1.36 3.55
CA ALA A 17 9.07 0.29 3.81
C ALA A 17 9.99 -0.02 2.60
N ALA A 18 9.51 0.21 1.38
CA ALA A 18 10.26 0.00 0.13
C ALA A 18 11.38 1.03 -0.08
N ALA A 19 11.14 2.27 0.34
CA ALA A 19 12.12 3.35 0.27
C ALA A 19 13.31 3.11 1.23
N ALA A 20 13.08 2.42 2.34
CA ALA A 20 14.12 2.09 3.29
C ALA A 20 15.13 1.02 2.82
N GLN A 21 14.85 0.23 1.78
CA GLN A 21 15.71 -0.92 1.41
C GLN A 21 16.80 -0.62 0.37
N HIS A 22 16.86 0.60 -0.22
CA HIS A 22 17.73 0.90 -1.37
C HIS A 22 19.02 1.69 -1.06
N THR A 23 19.47 1.81 0.19
CA THR A 23 20.77 2.46 0.50
C THR A 23 21.94 1.48 0.40
N ARG A 24 22.13 0.84 -0.77
CA ARG A 24 23.25 -0.10 -0.96
C ARG A 24 24.47 0.40 -1.74
N ASN A 25 24.45 1.63 -2.30
CA ASN A 25 25.57 2.09 -3.15
C ASN A 25 26.09 3.54 -2.91
N SER A 26 25.75 4.21 -1.81
CA SER A 26 26.39 5.49 -1.44
C SER A 26 26.84 5.48 0.02
N GLU A 27 28.11 5.82 0.29
CA GLU A 27 28.74 5.88 1.62
C GLU A 27 28.17 6.98 2.56
N THR A 28 27.02 7.56 2.21
CA THR A 28 26.27 8.48 3.06
C THR A 28 25.05 7.75 3.62
N PHE A 29 25.11 7.39 4.90
CA PHE A 29 23.97 6.83 5.61
C PHE A 29 22.89 7.91 5.75
N GLU A 30 21.73 7.66 5.17
CA GLU A 30 20.60 8.56 5.26
C GLU A 30 19.91 8.45 6.63
N THR A 31 19.95 9.54 7.39
CA THR A 31 19.48 9.60 8.78
C THR A 31 18.04 10.09 8.91
N SER A 32 17.53 10.81 7.90
CA SER A 32 16.17 11.32 7.86
C SER A 32 15.21 10.32 7.20
N LEU A 33 14.14 9.96 7.91
CA LEU A 33 13.05 9.13 7.35
C LEU A 33 12.41 9.79 6.12
N TYR A 34 12.28 11.11 6.12
CA TYR A 34 11.67 11.86 5.03
C TYR A 34 12.52 11.86 3.77
N ALA A 35 13.81 12.12 3.92
CA ALA A 35 14.75 12.04 2.80
C ALA A 35 14.78 10.60 2.25
N ALA A 36 14.77 9.58 3.12
CA ALA A 36 14.78 8.19 2.67
C ALA A 36 13.54 7.80 1.87
N ILE A 37 12.37 8.30 2.26
CA ILE A 37 11.13 8.13 1.48
C ILE A 37 11.24 8.82 0.12
N GLU A 38 11.74 10.05 0.10
CA GLU A 38 11.90 10.86 -1.10
C GLU A 38 12.87 10.25 -2.10
N HIS A 39 14.13 10.05 -1.71
CA HIS A 39 15.16 9.46 -2.56
C HIS A 39 14.77 8.06 -3.04
N GLY A 40 14.15 7.25 -2.18
CA GLY A 40 13.71 5.91 -2.55
C GLY A 40 12.80 5.88 -3.79
N ILE A 41 11.90 6.86 -3.95
CA ILE A 41 11.07 6.93 -5.16
C ILE A 41 11.76 7.73 -6.25
N ASP A 42 12.31 8.89 -5.94
CA ASP A 42 12.87 9.77 -6.96
C ASP A 42 14.05 9.15 -7.71
N ASP A 43 14.91 8.39 -7.03
CA ASP A 43 16.03 7.67 -7.66
C ASP A 43 15.52 6.59 -8.62
N ARG A 44 14.43 5.90 -8.27
CA ARG A 44 13.81 4.90 -9.15
C ARG A 44 13.19 5.54 -10.38
N LEU A 45 12.51 6.68 -10.20
CA LEU A 45 11.97 7.44 -11.33
C LEU A 45 13.09 7.99 -12.22
N ALA A 46 14.18 8.48 -11.63
CA ALA A 46 15.37 8.92 -12.37
C ALA A 46 15.99 7.77 -13.16
N ALA A 47 16.24 6.62 -12.52
CA ALA A 47 16.78 5.44 -13.18
C ALA A 47 15.87 4.92 -14.32
N SER A 48 14.54 5.03 -14.17
CA SER A 48 13.59 4.72 -15.24
C SER A 48 13.75 5.66 -16.44
N ARG A 49 13.88 6.98 -16.20
CA ARG A 49 14.11 7.98 -17.25
C ARG A 49 15.47 7.83 -17.92
N ASP A 50 16.52 7.53 -17.17
CA ASP A 50 17.88 7.35 -17.69
C ASP A 50 17.98 6.14 -18.61
N LYS A 51 17.13 5.13 -18.41
CA LYS A 51 16.95 3.99 -19.33
C LYS A 51 16.16 4.36 -20.60
N GLY A 52 15.61 5.56 -20.68
CA GLY A 52 14.75 6.00 -21.80
C GLY A 52 13.34 5.39 -21.77
N VAL A 53 12.90 4.82 -20.65
CA VAL A 53 11.55 4.26 -20.53
C VAL A 53 10.55 5.41 -20.36
N ALA A 54 9.56 5.49 -21.25
CA ALA A 54 8.51 6.50 -21.12
C ALA A 54 7.62 6.20 -19.89
N PRO A 55 7.14 7.22 -19.16
CA PRO A 55 6.32 7.02 -17.96
C PRO A 55 5.14 6.06 -18.16
N LYS A 56 4.42 6.17 -19.28
CA LYS A 56 3.31 5.26 -19.63
C LYS A 56 3.70 3.77 -19.67
N ASP A 57 4.95 3.46 -19.99
CA ASP A 57 5.49 2.10 -20.10
C ASP A 57 6.13 1.65 -18.77
N ALA A 58 6.51 2.61 -17.93
CA ALA A 58 7.05 2.40 -16.58
C ALA A 58 5.97 2.30 -15.49
N LEU A 59 4.71 2.58 -15.79
CA LEU A 59 3.59 2.51 -14.84
C LEU A 59 3.05 1.09 -14.62
N PRO A 60 2.80 0.25 -15.64
CA PRO A 60 2.15 -1.05 -15.44
C PRO A 60 3.01 -1.99 -14.59
N ILE A 61 2.44 -2.60 -13.55
CA ILE A 61 3.13 -3.61 -12.72
C ILE A 61 3.38 -4.91 -13.53
N PHE A 62 2.53 -5.19 -14.50
CA PHE A 62 2.59 -6.37 -15.36
C PHE A 62 2.71 -5.98 -16.82
N SER A 63 3.62 -6.63 -17.56
CA SER A 63 3.70 -6.53 -19.03
C SER A 63 2.70 -7.47 -19.71
N VAL A 64 2.28 -8.52 -19.00
CA VAL A 64 1.14 -9.38 -19.37
C VAL A 64 0.23 -9.49 -18.16
N GLN A 65 -1.03 -9.07 -18.31
CA GLN A 65 -2.06 -9.18 -17.27
C GLN A 65 -3.30 -9.88 -17.86
N ASN A 66 -3.39 -11.19 -17.68
CA ASN A 66 -4.54 -11.97 -18.15
C ASN A 66 -5.23 -12.67 -16.98
N HIS A 67 -6.27 -12.03 -16.44
CA HIS A 67 -7.03 -12.56 -15.32
C HIS A 67 -7.77 -13.87 -15.64
N ASN A 68 -8.26 -14.03 -16.86
CA ASN A 68 -9.03 -15.21 -17.26
C ASN A 68 -8.11 -16.43 -17.45
N GLY A 69 -6.98 -16.23 -18.14
CA GLY A 69 -5.98 -17.27 -18.37
C GLY A 69 -5.02 -17.49 -17.22
N LYS A 70 -5.12 -16.70 -16.13
CA LYS A 70 -4.19 -16.73 -14.99
C LYS A 70 -2.72 -16.57 -15.41
N ASN A 71 -2.47 -15.73 -16.42
CA ASN A 71 -1.14 -15.48 -16.94
C ASN A 71 -0.70 -14.07 -16.57
N TYR A 72 0.39 -13.98 -15.83
CA TYR A 72 0.96 -12.71 -15.37
C TYR A 72 2.46 -12.70 -15.61
N VAL A 73 2.96 -11.64 -16.23
CA VAL A 73 4.40 -11.39 -16.40
C VAL A 73 4.71 -10.04 -15.78
N ARG A 74 5.65 -10.00 -14.84
CA ARG A 74 6.10 -8.74 -14.21
C ARG A 74 6.74 -7.84 -15.27
N ASN A 75 6.43 -6.56 -15.23
CA ASN A 75 7.01 -5.59 -16.14
C ASN A 75 8.43 -5.21 -15.65
N PRO A 76 9.51 -5.58 -16.37
CA PRO A 76 10.87 -5.19 -15.97
C PRO A 76 11.12 -3.68 -16.12
N ASP A 77 10.32 -2.98 -16.93
CA ASP A 77 10.43 -1.55 -17.16
C ASP A 77 9.62 -0.72 -16.15
N CYS A 78 8.82 -1.37 -15.30
CA CYS A 78 8.14 -0.69 -14.22
C CYS A 78 9.14 0.00 -13.30
N TRP A 79 8.94 1.28 -12.97
CA TRP A 79 9.87 2.02 -12.11
C TRP A 79 10.00 1.38 -10.71
N ALA A 80 8.97 0.64 -10.28
CA ALA A 80 8.91 -0.08 -9.02
C ALA A 80 9.21 -1.59 -9.16
N ALA A 81 9.81 -2.05 -10.27
CA ALA A 81 10.01 -3.48 -10.57
C ALA A 81 10.83 -4.23 -9.50
N ASP A 82 11.72 -3.54 -8.80
CA ASP A 82 12.54 -4.13 -7.74
C ASP A 82 11.77 -4.33 -6.42
N LEU A 83 10.65 -3.62 -6.24
CA LEU A 83 9.82 -3.72 -5.04
C LEU A 83 9.03 -5.02 -4.99
N ASP A 84 8.80 -5.51 -3.76
CA ASP A 84 7.95 -6.67 -3.55
C ASP A 84 6.49 -6.24 -3.46
N LEU A 85 5.78 -6.42 -4.58
CA LEU A 85 4.36 -6.10 -4.70
C LEU A 85 3.48 -7.36 -4.66
N THR A 86 4.00 -8.51 -4.19
CA THR A 86 3.27 -9.78 -4.19
C THR A 86 2.12 -9.83 -3.19
N SER A 87 2.16 -8.97 -2.16
CA SER A 87 1.10 -8.82 -1.15
C SER A 87 -0.16 -8.14 -1.70
N ILE A 88 -0.07 -7.49 -2.85
CA ILE A 88 -1.17 -6.78 -3.51
C ILE A 88 -1.92 -7.76 -4.39
N SER A 89 -3.23 -7.90 -4.16
CA SER A 89 -4.09 -8.73 -4.99
C SER A 89 -4.52 -7.99 -6.26
N PRO A 90 -4.06 -8.38 -7.47
CA PRO A 90 -4.54 -7.79 -8.73
C PRO A 90 -5.93 -8.27 -9.14
N TRP A 91 -6.55 -9.20 -8.39
CA TRP A 91 -7.84 -9.75 -8.80
C TRP A 91 -8.61 -10.41 -7.66
N ASN A 92 -9.94 -10.31 -7.70
CA ASN A 92 -10.84 -11.14 -6.91
C ASN A 92 -12.08 -11.60 -7.70
N SER A 93 -12.74 -12.65 -7.21
CA SER A 93 -13.90 -13.23 -7.91
C SER A 93 -15.19 -12.41 -7.83
N ASN A 94 -15.24 -11.33 -7.04
CA ASN A 94 -16.43 -10.49 -6.87
C ASN A 94 -16.38 -9.20 -7.71
N GLY A 95 -15.19 -8.60 -7.85
CA GLY A 95 -14.95 -7.33 -8.53
C GLY A 95 -13.96 -7.40 -9.68
N ARG A 96 -13.41 -8.58 -9.98
CA ARG A 96 -12.30 -8.76 -10.92
C ARG A 96 -11.08 -7.94 -10.49
N ASN A 97 -10.56 -7.06 -11.34
CA ASN A 97 -9.47 -6.13 -11.04
C ASN A 97 -9.91 -4.93 -10.18
N ARG A 98 -11.20 -4.83 -9.84
CA ARG A 98 -11.68 -3.87 -8.83
C ARG A 98 -11.79 -4.54 -7.48
N LYS A 99 -11.76 -3.76 -6.39
CA LYS A 99 -11.79 -4.25 -5.00
C LYS A 99 -10.51 -4.98 -4.63
N ALA A 100 -9.40 -4.27 -4.64
CA ALA A 100 -8.11 -4.86 -4.27
C ALA A 100 -8.06 -5.16 -2.76
N GLY A 101 -7.42 -6.28 -2.42
CA GLY A 101 -7.06 -6.64 -1.05
C GLY A 101 -5.54 -6.63 -0.88
N THR A 102 -5.07 -6.28 0.30
CA THR A 102 -3.64 -6.35 0.65
C THR A 102 -3.43 -7.40 1.73
N LEU A 103 -2.50 -8.33 1.49
CA LEU A 103 -2.10 -9.34 2.45
C LEU A 103 -1.25 -8.72 3.56
N VAL A 104 -1.60 -8.93 4.83
CA VAL A 104 -0.90 -8.36 6.02
C VAL A 104 -0.33 -9.43 6.96
N SER A 105 -0.61 -10.70 6.67
CA SER A 105 0.02 -11.88 7.26
C SER A 105 -0.19 -13.07 6.31
N PRO A 106 0.42 -14.25 6.54
CA PRO A 106 0.24 -15.39 5.64
C PRO A 106 -1.22 -15.79 5.37
N ARG A 107 -2.16 -15.49 6.28
CA ARG A 107 -3.59 -15.86 6.17
C ARG A 107 -4.58 -14.71 6.25
N HIS A 108 -4.14 -13.45 6.39
CA HIS A 108 -5.06 -12.33 6.56
C HIS A 108 -4.83 -11.24 5.52
N ALA A 109 -5.93 -10.75 4.97
CA ALA A 109 -5.93 -9.60 4.06
C ALA A 109 -6.85 -8.50 4.57
N VAL A 110 -6.53 -7.27 4.20
CA VAL A 110 -7.32 -6.07 4.52
C VAL A 110 -7.76 -5.37 3.23
N TRP A 111 -8.95 -4.77 3.27
CA TRP A 111 -9.51 -3.99 2.16
C TRP A 111 -10.54 -2.98 2.69
N ALA A 112 -11.06 -2.14 1.78
CA ALA A 112 -12.04 -1.12 2.10
C ALA A 112 -13.46 -1.69 2.29
N ARG A 113 -14.16 -1.28 3.34
CA ARG A 113 -15.53 -1.72 3.68
C ARG A 113 -16.55 -1.29 2.64
N HIS A 114 -16.43 -0.10 2.07
CA HIS A 114 -17.34 0.37 1.01
C HIS A 114 -17.12 -0.34 -0.33
N TYR A 115 -16.01 -1.06 -0.50
CA TYR A 115 -15.79 -2.03 -1.59
C TYR A 115 -15.62 -3.44 -1.03
N ASN A 116 -16.54 -3.85 -0.17
CA ASN A 116 -16.44 -5.13 0.50
C ASN A 116 -16.33 -6.31 -0.48
N ILE A 117 -15.53 -7.29 -0.09
CA ILE A 117 -15.34 -8.57 -0.76
C ILE A 117 -16.02 -9.64 0.12
N PRO A 118 -17.09 -10.29 -0.36
CA PRO A 118 -17.87 -11.21 0.48
C PRO A 118 -17.11 -12.53 0.76
N VAL A 119 -17.46 -13.17 1.87
CA VAL A 119 -17.05 -14.56 2.18
C VAL A 119 -17.36 -15.48 0.97
N ASN A 120 -16.54 -16.50 0.77
CA ASN A 120 -16.50 -17.38 -0.39
C ASN A 120 -15.97 -16.75 -1.69
N SER A 121 -15.61 -15.46 -1.70
CA SER A 121 -14.83 -14.91 -2.80
C SER A 121 -13.40 -15.43 -2.78
N THR A 122 -12.76 -15.45 -3.95
CA THR A 122 -11.34 -15.72 -4.12
C THR A 122 -10.58 -14.41 -4.22
N LEU A 123 -9.51 -14.26 -3.45
CA LEU A 123 -8.43 -13.30 -3.69
C LEU A 123 -7.31 -13.99 -4.46
N ARG A 124 -6.72 -13.29 -5.42
CA ARG A 124 -5.57 -13.76 -6.18
C ARG A 124 -4.33 -12.97 -5.81
N PHE A 125 -3.25 -13.66 -5.55
CA PHE A 125 -1.90 -13.10 -5.45
C PHE A 125 -1.04 -13.62 -6.59
N VAL A 126 0.01 -12.88 -6.94
CA VAL A 126 0.92 -13.23 -8.02
C VAL A 126 2.34 -13.11 -7.49
N ALA A 127 3.09 -14.20 -7.52
CA ALA A 127 4.50 -14.21 -7.10
C ALA A 127 5.38 -13.41 -8.07
N ARG A 128 6.65 -13.20 -7.70
CA ARG A 128 7.60 -12.46 -8.55
C ARG A 128 7.88 -13.18 -9.88
N ASP A 129 7.79 -14.50 -9.91
CA ASP A 129 7.96 -15.34 -11.11
C ASP A 129 6.69 -15.46 -11.96
N GLY A 130 5.60 -14.76 -11.59
CA GLY A 130 4.31 -14.84 -12.28
C GLY A 130 3.39 -15.97 -11.79
N THR A 131 3.83 -16.81 -10.85
CA THR A 131 3.00 -17.89 -10.29
C THR A 131 1.75 -17.32 -9.61
N VAL A 132 0.58 -17.85 -10.00
CA VAL A 132 -0.73 -17.43 -9.47
C VAL A 132 -1.10 -18.22 -8.22
N VAL A 133 -1.47 -17.49 -7.17
CA VAL A 133 -1.90 -18.04 -5.88
C VAL A 133 -3.31 -17.54 -5.57
N ASP A 134 -4.30 -18.42 -5.73
CA ASP A 134 -5.68 -18.12 -5.34
C ASP A 134 -5.94 -18.57 -3.89
N ARG A 135 -6.66 -17.76 -3.11
CA ARG A 135 -7.11 -18.07 -1.74
C ARG A 135 -8.57 -17.69 -1.55
N ARG A 136 -9.34 -18.54 -0.88
CA ARG A 136 -10.76 -18.28 -0.61
C ARG A 136 -10.91 -17.57 0.72
N ILE A 137 -11.72 -16.52 0.77
CA ILE A 137 -12.08 -15.84 2.02
C ILE A 137 -13.08 -16.73 2.77
N THR A 138 -12.74 -17.13 4.00
CA THR A 138 -13.59 -18.00 4.84
C THR A 138 -14.38 -17.23 5.88
N ALA A 139 -13.86 -16.10 6.34
CA ALA A 139 -14.58 -15.18 7.22
C ALA A 139 -14.05 -13.75 7.09
N THR A 140 -14.89 -12.79 7.45
CA THR A 140 -14.58 -11.36 7.45
C THR A 140 -15.11 -10.70 8.71
N ARG A 141 -14.45 -9.62 9.15
CA ARG A 141 -14.91 -8.73 10.23
C ARG A 141 -14.61 -7.30 9.85
N TYR A 142 -15.58 -6.42 10.12
CA TYR A 142 -15.35 -4.99 10.01
C TYR A 142 -14.52 -4.52 11.20
N VAL A 143 -13.65 -3.56 10.96
CA VAL A 143 -12.95 -2.87 12.03
C VAL A 143 -13.92 -1.84 12.62
N ASP A 144 -14.22 -1.98 13.91
CA ASP A 144 -15.11 -1.08 14.62
C ASP A 144 -14.43 0.27 14.90
N ALA A 145 -15.22 1.35 14.96
CA ALA A 145 -14.66 2.68 15.26
C ALA A 145 -14.41 2.88 16.75
N HIS A 146 -13.26 3.47 17.07
CA HIS A 146 -13.05 4.21 18.32
C HIS A 146 -13.89 5.51 18.33
N GLY A 147 -15.18 5.40 18.66
CA GLY A 147 -15.98 6.53 19.17
C GLY A 147 -16.37 7.67 18.22
N GLY A 148 -16.17 7.55 16.90
CA GLY A 148 -16.62 8.56 15.92
C GLY A 148 -17.73 8.05 15.00
N SER A 149 -18.80 8.81 14.79
CA SER A 149 -19.93 8.48 13.90
C SER A 149 -19.68 8.72 12.40
N GLY A 150 -18.48 9.16 12.02
CA GLY A 150 -18.10 9.43 10.63
C GLY A 150 -17.54 8.22 9.88
N PHE A 151 -17.52 8.30 8.54
CA PHE A 151 -16.90 7.32 7.64
C PHE A 151 -15.38 7.15 7.90
N TYR A 152 -14.72 8.18 8.41
CA TYR A 152 -13.30 8.19 8.76
C TYR A 152 -13.04 7.28 9.98
N GLY A 153 -12.27 6.20 9.80
CA GLY A 153 -11.99 5.25 10.90
C GLY A 153 -12.87 3.99 10.91
N ARG A 154 -13.74 3.77 9.91
CA ARG A 154 -14.68 2.62 9.89
C ARG A 154 -14.58 1.76 8.64
N ASP A 155 -13.76 2.18 7.71
CA ASP A 155 -13.83 1.68 6.35
C ASP A 155 -12.83 0.55 6.11
N ASN A 156 -12.35 -0.13 7.15
CA ASN A 156 -11.50 -1.32 7.00
C ASN A 156 -12.28 -2.61 7.25
N VAL A 157 -11.93 -3.65 6.50
CA VAL A 157 -12.35 -5.03 6.71
C VAL A 157 -11.13 -5.91 6.81
N VAL A 158 -11.12 -6.82 7.78
CA VAL A 158 -10.13 -7.90 7.87
C VAL A 158 -10.81 -9.17 7.41
N GLY A 159 -10.17 -9.89 6.50
CA GLY A 159 -10.57 -11.23 6.08
C GLY A 159 -9.52 -12.26 6.42
N VAL A 160 -9.98 -13.48 6.71
CA VAL A 160 -9.13 -14.67 6.84
C VAL A 160 -9.30 -15.57 5.62
N LEU A 161 -8.18 -16.08 5.14
CA LEU A 161 -8.06 -16.97 3.98
C LEU A 161 -8.21 -18.43 4.41
N ASP A 162 -8.58 -19.29 3.47
CA ASP A 162 -8.78 -20.74 3.70
C ASP A 162 -7.50 -21.47 4.11
N ARG A 163 -6.33 -20.95 3.74
CA ARG A 163 -5.00 -21.43 4.13
C ARG A 163 -3.95 -20.35 3.91
N ASP A 164 -2.75 -20.55 4.47
CA ASP A 164 -1.63 -19.64 4.26
C ASP A 164 -1.26 -19.54 2.77
N VAL A 165 -0.81 -18.37 2.34
CA VAL A 165 -0.09 -18.22 1.07
C VAL A 165 1.28 -18.91 1.16
N PRO A 166 1.86 -19.40 0.05
CA PRO A 166 3.22 -19.94 0.07
C PRO A 166 4.25 -18.82 0.29
N ALA A 167 5.48 -19.19 0.65
CA ALA A 167 6.58 -18.25 0.90
C ALA A 167 6.97 -17.38 -0.32
N SER A 168 6.52 -17.72 -1.52
CA SER A 168 6.69 -16.90 -2.73
C SER A 168 5.76 -15.67 -2.78
N ILE A 169 4.82 -15.55 -1.84
CA ILE A 169 3.97 -14.38 -1.62
C ILE A 169 4.33 -13.77 -0.28
N SER A 170 4.90 -12.57 -0.32
CA SER A 170 5.15 -11.76 0.87
C SER A 170 3.87 -11.10 1.37
N PHE A 171 3.84 -10.70 2.63
CA PHE A 171 2.79 -9.88 3.21
C PHE A 171 3.33 -8.48 3.57
N ALA A 172 2.46 -7.47 3.51
CA ALA A 172 2.79 -6.11 3.85
C ALA A 172 2.99 -5.97 5.36
N LYS A 173 4.08 -5.30 5.74
CA LYS A 173 4.29 -4.82 7.11
C LYS A 173 3.53 -3.52 7.31
N VAL A 174 3.26 -3.14 8.57
CA VAL A 174 2.63 -1.86 8.95
C VAL A 174 3.63 -0.85 9.51
N MET A 175 3.34 0.46 9.45
CA MET A 175 4.16 1.42 10.21
C MET A 175 4.08 1.11 11.71
N PRO A 176 5.08 1.50 12.51
CA PRO A 176 5.01 1.36 13.95
C PRO A 176 3.72 1.99 14.51
N HIS A 177 2.99 1.25 15.33
CA HIS A 177 1.74 1.69 15.98
C HIS A 177 1.93 2.80 16.99
N THR A 178 3.17 2.95 17.45
CA THR A 178 3.60 4.10 18.26
C THR A 178 3.77 5.38 17.43
N LEU A 179 3.83 5.29 16.10
CA LEU A 179 3.88 6.45 15.20
C LEU A 179 2.45 6.97 14.92
N LEU A 180 1.95 7.79 15.84
CA LEU A 180 0.57 8.30 15.81
C LEU A 180 0.35 9.48 14.84
N THR A 181 1.42 10.22 14.53
CA THR A 181 1.38 11.31 13.56
C THR A 181 2.65 11.31 12.71
N LEU A 182 2.50 11.54 11.40
CA LEU A 182 3.60 11.78 10.47
C LEU A 182 3.17 12.91 9.55
N GLN A 183 3.79 14.07 9.70
CA GLN A 183 3.42 15.27 8.96
C GLN A 183 4.70 15.95 8.45
N PRO A 184 5.02 15.83 7.15
CA PRO A 184 6.11 16.60 6.58
C PRO A 184 5.83 18.11 6.73
N PRO A 185 6.86 18.96 6.75
CA PRO A 185 6.71 20.39 6.58
C PRO A 185 5.80 20.72 5.39
N TRP A 186 5.07 21.84 5.45
CA TRP A 186 4.00 22.17 4.50
C TRP A 186 4.46 22.28 3.04
N ASP A 187 5.73 22.62 2.85
CA ASP A 187 6.48 22.73 1.60
C ASP A 187 7.10 21.40 1.14
N VAL A 188 7.23 20.42 2.03
CA VAL A 188 7.71 19.07 1.71
C VAL A 188 6.57 18.19 1.18
N ARG A 189 6.87 17.46 0.11
CA ARG A 189 5.96 16.50 -0.53
C ARG A 189 6.65 15.15 -0.57
N LEU A 190 6.19 14.23 0.26
CA LEU A 190 6.78 12.90 0.34
C LEU A 190 6.13 12.01 -0.73
N PRO A 191 6.86 11.56 -1.76
CA PRO A 191 6.28 10.66 -2.73
C PRO A 191 5.96 9.32 -2.08
N VAL A 192 4.86 8.69 -2.49
CA VAL A 192 4.49 7.33 -2.11
C VAL A 192 3.97 6.56 -3.32
N LEU A 193 4.28 5.27 -3.37
CA LEU A 193 3.67 4.34 -4.31
C LEU A 193 2.19 4.15 -3.96
N SER A 194 1.37 4.18 -5.00
CA SER A 194 -0.04 3.85 -4.95
C SER A 194 -0.43 3.02 -6.15
N THR A 195 -1.53 2.28 -6.05
CA THR A 195 -2.09 1.55 -7.17
C THR A 195 -3.49 2.06 -7.50
N ASP A 196 -4.08 1.51 -8.54
CA ASP A 196 -5.43 1.74 -9.04
C ASP A 196 -6.02 0.39 -9.51
N PHE A 197 -7.21 0.38 -10.14
CA PHE A 197 -7.78 -0.89 -10.62
C PHE A 197 -7.11 -1.42 -11.91
N GLU A 198 -6.27 -0.64 -12.58
CA GLU A 198 -5.47 -1.08 -13.73
C GLU A 198 -4.11 -1.69 -13.29
N GLU A 199 -3.85 -1.73 -11.98
CA GLU A 199 -2.62 -2.24 -11.37
C GLU A 199 -1.36 -1.54 -11.89
N LYS A 200 -1.40 -0.20 -11.91
CA LYS A 200 -0.24 0.64 -12.16
C LYS A 200 0.47 1.01 -10.85
N ALA A 201 1.79 1.13 -10.89
CA ALA A 201 2.58 1.72 -9.82
C ALA A 201 2.57 3.24 -9.98
N LEU A 202 1.59 3.92 -9.40
CA LEU A 202 1.41 5.37 -9.52
C LEU A 202 2.11 6.09 -8.38
N VAL A 203 2.60 7.30 -8.65
CA VAL A 203 3.21 8.17 -7.65
C VAL A 203 2.18 9.18 -7.15
N THR A 204 2.01 9.27 -5.84
CA THR A 204 1.21 10.32 -5.19
C THR A 204 1.99 10.97 -4.08
N ASP A 205 1.65 12.20 -3.72
CA ASP A 205 2.31 12.88 -2.61
C ASP A 205 1.54 12.65 -1.32
N PHE A 206 2.22 12.09 -0.34
CA PHE A 206 1.80 12.08 1.04
C PHE A 206 1.86 13.48 1.62
N PHE A 207 0.72 13.91 2.16
CA PHE A 207 0.57 15.23 2.76
C PHE A 207 0.50 15.18 4.28
N ARG A 208 -0.26 14.21 4.81
CA ARG A 208 -0.51 14.13 6.25
C ARG A 208 -0.93 12.73 6.64
N TYR A 209 -0.41 12.27 7.76
CA TYR A 209 -0.91 11.14 8.51
C TYR A 209 -1.40 11.65 9.85
N SER A 210 -2.63 11.30 10.21
CA SER A 210 -3.18 11.50 11.54
C SER A 210 -3.67 10.18 12.09
N ASN A 211 -4.01 10.18 13.38
CA ASN A 211 -4.65 9.05 14.02
C ASN A 211 -5.91 8.57 13.26
N ARG A 212 -6.63 9.37 12.49
CA ARG A 212 -7.85 8.88 11.80
C ARG A 212 -7.67 8.63 10.31
N SER A 213 -6.68 9.28 9.69
CA SER A 213 -6.61 9.32 8.24
C SER A 213 -5.21 9.49 7.70
N ILE A 214 -4.97 8.88 6.56
CA ILE A 214 -3.84 9.17 5.68
C ILE A 214 -4.36 10.05 4.55
N SER A 215 -3.67 11.14 4.25
CA SER A 215 -4.04 12.10 3.20
C SER A 215 -2.98 12.12 2.11
N LEU A 216 -3.42 11.85 0.88
CA LEU A 216 -2.60 11.88 -0.32
C LEU A 216 -3.11 12.97 -1.27
N ARG A 217 -2.23 13.52 -2.10
CA ARG A 217 -2.56 14.52 -3.13
C ARG A 217 -1.81 14.22 -4.42
N SER A 218 -2.24 14.84 -5.52
CA SER A 218 -1.51 14.81 -6.77
C SER A 218 -0.13 15.47 -6.60
N PRO A 219 0.93 14.93 -7.20
CA PRO A 219 2.18 15.66 -7.36
C PRO A 219 1.96 16.97 -8.11
N TYR A 220 2.79 17.99 -7.83
CA TYR A 220 2.76 19.24 -8.57
C TYR A 220 2.95 18.99 -10.07
N THR A 221 2.22 19.69 -10.93
CA THR A 221 2.32 19.56 -12.39
C THR A 221 3.71 19.93 -12.94
N SER A 222 4.49 20.71 -12.17
CA SER A 222 5.89 21.04 -12.48
C SER A 222 6.90 19.99 -12.01
N SER A 223 6.49 18.99 -11.23
CA SER A 223 7.35 17.93 -10.74
C SER A 223 7.40 16.77 -11.75
N PRO A 224 8.58 16.17 -12.01
CA PRO A 224 8.70 14.94 -12.79
C PRO A 224 7.87 13.77 -12.25
N ARG A 225 7.52 13.78 -10.96
CA ARG A 225 6.63 12.79 -10.34
C ARG A 225 5.23 12.80 -10.94
N HIS A 226 4.79 13.94 -11.48
CA HIS A 226 3.47 14.09 -12.08
C HIS A 226 3.27 13.22 -13.32
N ASP A 227 4.35 12.92 -14.05
CA ASP A 227 4.30 12.04 -15.22
C ASP A 227 3.97 10.59 -14.86
N TYR A 228 4.16 10.22 -13.59
CA TYR A 228 3.86 8.89 -13.02
C TYR A 228 2.58 8.92 -12.16
N TYR A 229 1.81 10.00 -12.24
CA TYR A 229 0.53 10.16 -11.56
C TYR A 229 -0.62 10.05 -12.55
N GLU A 230 -1.76 9.54 -12.08
CA GLU A 230 -3.02 9.68 -12.79
C GLU A 230 -4.17 10.01 -11.83
N ARG A 231 -5.17 10.71 -12.34
CA ARG A 231 -6.33 11.09 -11.53
C ARG A 231 -7.18 9.87 -11.22
N LYS A 232 -7.45 9.65 -9.93
CA LYS A 232 -8.34 8.58 -9.49
C LYS A 232 -9.78 8.75 -9.97
N ILE A 233 -10.39 7.65 -10.37
CA ILE A 233 -11.77 7.54 -10.84
C ILE A 233 -12.52 6.44 -10.08
N THR A 234 -13.83 6.33 -10.32
CA THR A 234 -14.65 5.27 -9.71
C THR A 234 -14.13 3.89 -10.08
N GLY A 235 -13.95 3.02 -9.07
CA GLY A 235 -13.35 1.70 -9.24
C GLY A 235 -11.94 1.62 -8.67
N ASP A 236 -11.25 2.76 -8.53
CA ASP A 236 -9.91 2.84 -7.92
C ASP A 236 -9.94 2.74 -6.40
N SER A 237 -11.10 2.58 -5.77
CA SER A 237 -11.17 2.46 -4.32
C SER A 237 -10.40 1.22 -3.85
N GLY A 238 -9.39 1.46 -3.03
CA GLY A 238 -8.21 0.62 -2.85
C GLY A 238 -6.94 1.43 -3.12
N GLY A 239 -6.85 2.15 -4.23
CA GLY A 239 -5.79 3.06 -4.62
C GLY A 239 -5.71 4.40 -3.85
N ALA A 240 -4.68 5.20 -4.14
CA ALA A 240 -4.40 6.44 -3.43
C ALA A 240 -5.44 7.55 -3.60
N GLY A 241 -6.36 7.62 -2.65
CA GLY A 241 -6.88 8.86 -2.11
C GLY A 241 -6.90 8.77 -0.59
N GLY A 242 -7.32 9.84 0.09
CA GLY A 242 -7.38 9.88 1.55
C GLY A 242 -8.10 8.65 2.14
N GLY A 243 -7.56 8.07 3.21
CA GLY A 243 -7.94 6.75 3.68
C GLY A 243 -7.92 6.56 5.18
N THR A 244 -8.57 5.50 5.68
CA THR A 244 -8.49 5.13 7.09
C THR A 244 -7.09 4.64 7.39
N ASN A 245 -6.54 5.13 8.49
CA ASN A 245 -5.23 4.71 8.97
C ASN A 245 -5.33 3.31 9.61
N LEU A 246 -4.68 2.28 9.05
CA LEU A 246 -4.68 0.93 9.62
C LEU A 246 -4.01 0.88 11.00
N ILE A 247 -3.01 1.72 11.21
CA ILE A 247 -2.18 1.72 12.41
C ILE A 247 -2.95 2.29 13.62
N TYR A 248 -3.91 3.17 13.37
CA TYR A 248 -4.87 3.59 14.40
C TYR A 248 -5.70 2.45 14.96
N HIS A 249 -5.95 1.44 14.13
CA HIS A 249 -6.71 0.26 14.47
C HIS A 249 -5.80 -0.95 14.71
N TYR A 250 -4.52 -0.73 15.04
CA TYR A 250 -3.56 -1.82 15.18
C TYR A 250 -4.06 -2.90 16.15
N ASP A 251 -4.49 -2.49 17.35
CA ASP A 251 -5.01 -3.41 18.37
C ASP A 251 -6.34 -4.05 17.95
N ASP A 252 -7.23 -3.29 17.31
CA ASP A 252 -8.50 -3.80 16.81
C ASP A 252 -8.29 -4.86 15.72
N ILE A 253 -7.39 -4.59 14.78
CA ILE A 253 -7.06 -5.50 13.69
C ILE A 253 -6.41 -6.75 14.26
N ASN A 254 -5.47 -6.65 15.19
CA ASN A 254 -4.85 -7.81 15.83
C ASN A 254 -5.86 -8.64 16.64
N ARG A 255 -6.77 -8.00 17.36
CA ARG A 255 -7.89 -8.66 18.04
C ARG A 255 -8.78 -9.40 17.04
N ILE A 256 -9.12 -8.75 15.92
CA ILE A 256 -9.92 -9.37 14.86
C ILE A 256 -9.19 -10.55 14.21
N MET A 257 -7.90 -10.41 13.88
CA MET A 257 -7.07 -11.50 13.36
C MET A 257 -7.07 -12.69 14.33
N THR A 258 -6.91 -12.43 15.63
CA THR A 258 -6.99 -13.46 16.67
C THR A 258 -8.35 -14.17 16.68
N GLN A 259 -9.45 -13.41 16.59
CA GLN A 259 -10.82 -13.96 16.53
C GLN A 259 -11.10 -14.76 15.27
N LEU A 260 -10.52 -14.35 14.13
CA LEU A 260 -10.66 -15.03 12.85
C LEU A 260 -9.76 -16.28 12.74
N GLY A 261 -8.71 -16.37 13.55
CA GLY A 261 -7.82 -17.53 13.65
C GLY A 261 -6.48 -17.35 12.92
N GLY A 262 -5.78 -18.45 12.62
CA GLY A 262 -4.50 -18.42 11.90
C GLY A 262 -3.26 -18.08 12.75
N GLY A 263 -3.43 -17.52 13.95
CA GLY A 263 -2.32 -17.33 14.91
C GLY A 263 -1.32 -16.24 14.53
N TYR A 264 -1.72 -15.30 13.67
CA TYR A 264 -0.88 -14.20 13.21
C TYR A 264 -1.32 -12.86 13.79
N GLN A 265 -0.39 -11.91 13.77
CA GLN A 265 -0.61 -10.50 14.08
C GLN A 265 0.02 -9.65 12.98
N LEU A 266 -0.35 -8.37 12.94
CA LEU A 266 0.33 -7.36 12.14
C LEU A 266 1.82 -7.34 12.49
N THR A 267 2.66 -7.20 11.47
CA THR A 267 4.11 -7.07 11.63
C THR A 267 4.52 -5.65 11.30
N GLU A 268 5.24 -4.99 12.18
CA GLU A 268 5.70 -3.62 11.94
C GLU A 268 6.96 -3.58 11.08
N VAL A 269 7.13 -2.50 10.32
CA VAL A 269 8.40 -2.16 9.69
C VAL A 269 9.36 -1.65 10.77
N ASP A 270 10.59 -2.14 10.74
CA ASP A 270 11.64 -1.67 11.62
C ASP A 270 12.21 -0.35 11.12
N LEU A 271 11.96 0.73 11.88
CA LEU A 271 12.47 2.07 11.61
C LEU A 271 13.56 2.48 12.61
N SER A 272 14.09 1.55 13.42
CA SER A 272 15.07 1.84 14.47
C SER A 272 16.34 2.52 13.97
N ARG A 273 16.73 2.29 12.73
CA ARG A 273 17.88 2.98 12.11
C ARG A 273 17.69 4.50 11.99
N PHE A 274 16.45 4.96 11.92
CA PHE A 274 16.11 6.38 11.90
C PHE A 274 15.95 6.95 13.33
N LEU A 275 15.98 6.09 14.36
CA LEU A 275 15.88 6.46 15.78
C LEU A 275 17.23 6.67 16.47
N GLY A 276 18.29 6.03 15.98
CA GLY A 276 19.55 5.86 16.71
C GLY A 276 20.54 7.03 16.67
N GLN A 277 20.27 8.11 15.94
CA GLN A 277 21.24 9.19 15.70
C GLN A 277 20.79 10.58 16.19
N GLY A 278 19.85 10.64 17.15
CA GLY A 278 19.40 11.89 17.78
C GLY A 278 18.12 12.49 17.21
N GLU A 279 17.58 11.92 16.12
CA GLU A 279 16.19 12.14 15.74
C GLU A 279 15.33 11.07 16.43
N ALA A 280 14.68 11.43 17.54
CA ALA A 280 13.55 10.64 17.99
C ALA A 280 12.53 10.60 16.84
N LEU A 281 11.97 9.43 16.51
CA LEU A 281 10.71 9.37 15.76
C LEU A 281 9.80 10.28 16.55
N PRO A 282 9.29 11.38 15.97
CA PRO A 282 8.67 12.37 16.80
C PRO A 282 7.47 11.70 17.47
N THR A 283 7.49 11.64 18.80
CA THR A 283 6.38 11.14 19.61
C THR A 283 5.10 11.93 19.33
N THR A 284 5.26 13.08 18.66
CA THR A 284 4.20 13.83 18.00
C THR A 284 4.83 14.60 16.84
N VAL A 285 4.61 14.18 15.58
CA VAL A 285 4.85 15.07 14.43
C VAL A 285 3.59 15.93 14.26
N GLY A 286 3.56 17.12 14.86
CA GLY A 286 2.38 17.99 14.88
C GLY A 286 1.82 18.38 13.51
#